data_AF-I6D2F9-F1
#
_entry.id   AF-I6D2F9-F1
#
_cell.length_a   1.000
_cell.length_b   1.000
_cell.length_c   1.000
_cell.angle_alpha   90.00
_cell.angle_beta   90.00
_cell.angle_gamma   90.00
#
_symmetry.space_group_name_H-M   'P 1'
#
loop_
_entity.id
_entity.type
_entity.pdbx_description
1 polymer ?
#
loop_
_entity_poly.entity_id
_entity_poly.type
_entity_poly.pdbx_seq_one_letter_code
_entity_poly.pdbx_strand_id
1 'polypeptide(L)'
;MASKLFREKLDTRRGSNSQLETAVKDLGAVVSFKGYYCDLAIVVAKTSYVAEDGTEKRYLPEGTLVLGNTAAEGIRCYGAIQDAQALSEGVVASSRYPKHWLTVGDPAREFTMTQSAPLMVLPDPDEFVVVQVK
;
A
#
# COMPACT_ATOMS: atom_id res chain seq x y z
N MET A 1 10.72 -25.00 14.06
CA MET A 1 12.18 -24.81 13.91
C MET A 1 12.42 -23.97 12.68
N ALA A 2 13.15 -22.85 12.77
CA ALA A 2 13.58 -22.14 11.56
C ALA A 2 14.63 -22.98 10.81
N SER A 3 14.50 -23.11 9.48
CA SER A 3 15.41 -23.91 8.65
C SER A 3 16.85 -23.41 8.79
N LYS A 4 17.75 -24.25 9.30
CA LYS A 4 19.18 -23.95 9.44
C LYS A 4 19.81 -23.59 8.09
N LEU A 5 19.41 -24.31 7.04
CA LEU A 5 19.87 -24.10 5.67
C LEU A 5 19.50 -22.72 5.11
N PHE A 6 18.34 -22.17 5.50
CA PHE A 6 17.95 -20.83 5.06
C PHE A 6 18.87 -19.76 5.63
N ARG A 7 19.23 -19.86 6.91
CA ARG A 7 20.11 -18.89 7.59
C ARG A 7 21.51 -18.86 6.99
N GLU A 8 22.03 -20.01 6.56
CA GLU A 8 23.37 -20.12 5.95
C GLU A 8 23.44 -19.47 4.56
N LYS A 9 22.31 -19.33 3.87
CA LYS A 9 22.23 -18.79 2.50
C LYS A 9 21.68 -17.36 2.43
N LEU A 10 21.12 -16.86 3.52
CA LEU A 10 20.60 -15.50 3.59
C LEU A 10 21.75 -14.49 3.69
N ASP A 11 21.85 -13.59 2.71
CA ASP A 11 22.76 -12.45 2.77
C ASP A 11 22.07 -11.26 3.43
N THR A 12 22.61 -10.83 4.57
CA THR A 12 22.05 -9.73 5.36
C THR A 12 22.77 -8.39 5.15
N ARG A 13 23.78 -8.35 4.27
CA ARG A 13 24.48 -7.10 3.94
C ARG A 13 23.49 -6.10 3.34
N ARG A 14 23.57 -4.86 3.84
CA ARG A 14 22.71 -3.74 3.41
C ARG A 14 23.55 -2.74 2.63
N GLY A 15 22.92 -2.10 1.65
CA GLY A 15 23.63 -1.17 0.77
C GLY A 15 22.73 -0.31 -0.11
N SER A 16 21.40 -0.40 0.02
CA SER A 16 20.43 0.28 -0.86
C SER A 16 20.70 0.02 -2.35
N ASN A 17 21.15 -1.19 -2.68
CA ASN A 17 21.56 -1.53 -4.05
C ASN A 17 20.39 -1.94 -4.94
N SER A 18 19.24 -2.29 -4.35
CA SER A 18 18.02 -2.65 -5.11
C SER A 18 16.92 -1.60 -4.96
N GLN A 19 16.04 -1.57 -5.97
CA GLN A 19 14.82 -0.76 -5.96
C GLN A 19 13.95 -1.08 -4.74
N LEU A 20 13.80 -2.37 -4.38
CA LEU A 20 12.94 -2.78 -3.28
C LEU A 20 13.49 -2.37 -1.91
N GLU A 21 14.80 -2.50 -1.67
CA GLU A 21 15.44 -2.07 -0.42
C GLU A 21 15.26 -0.56 -0.20
N THR A 22 15.35 0.22 -1.28
CA THR A 22 15.15 1.68 -1.25
C THR A 22 13.68 2.05 -1.04
N ALA A 23 12.75 1.32 -1.67
CA ALA A 23 11.31 1.59 -1.60
C ALA A 23 10.73 1.44 -0.18
N VAL A 24 11.35 0.60 0.67
CA VAL A 24 10.85 0.31 2.03
C VAL A 24 11.59 1.06 3.13
N LYS A 25 12.55 1.93 2.80
CA LYS A 25 13.45 2.58 3.78
C LYS A 25 12.69 3.38 4.87
N ASP A 26 11.61 4.07 4.47
CA ASP A 26 10.83 4.94 5.35
C ASP A 26 9.63 4.22 6.00
N LEU A 27 9.50 2.90 5.79
CA LEU A 27 8.39 2.08 6.27
C LEU A 27 8.76 1.23 7.50
N GLY A 28 9.87 1.54 8.18
CA GLY A 28 10.48 0.72 9.24
C GLY A 28 9.58 0.37 10.43
N ALA A 29 8.49 1.12 10.65
CA ALA A 29 7.50 0.83 11.70
C ALA A 29 6.73 -0.47 11.44
N VAL A 30 6.51 -0.83 10.18
CA VAL A 30 5.62 -1.93 9.76
C VAL A 30 6.22 -2.85 8.70
N VAL A 31 7.31 -2.44 8.06
CA VAL A 31 8.03 -3.22 7.05
C VAL A 31 9.49 -3.35 7.45
N SER A 32 10.05 -4.54 7.24
CA SER A 32 11.44 -4.84 7.55
C SER A 32 12.10 -5.57 6.39
N PHE A 33 13.02 -4.90 5.72
CA PHE A 33 13.95 -5.54 4.78
C PHE A 33 14.86 -6.51 5.54
N LYS A 34 14.96 -7.77 5.09
CA LYS A 34 15.74 -8.82 5.76
C LYS A 34 17.05 -9.17 5.07
N GLY A 35 17.20 -8.81 3.80
CA GLY A 35 18.37 -9.17 3.00
C GLY A 35 17.95 -9.81 1.69
N TYR A 36 18.88 -10.55 1.10
CA TYR A 36 18.70 -11.24 -0.16
C TYR A 36 18.93 -12.74 0.00
N TYR A 37 18.18 -13.53 -0.75
CA TYR A 37 18.45 -14.94 -0.97
C TYR A 37 18.77 -15.14 -2.45
N CYS A 38 20.04 -15.25 -2.78
CA CYS A 38 20.52 -15.02 -4.15
C CYS A 38 20.04 -13.65 -4.63
N ASP A 39 19.32 -13.56 -5.75
CA ASP A 39 18.81 -12.29 -6.30
C ASP A 39 17.42 -11.91 -5.76
N LEU A 40 16.82 -12.76 -4.91
CA LEU A 40 15.51 -12.51 -4.33
C LEU A 40 15.63 -11.62 -3.09
N ALA A 41 15.10 -10.41 -3.17
CA ALA A 41 14.95 -9.51 -2.03
C ALA A 41 13.87 -10.02 -1.06
N ILE A 42 14.19 -10.10 0.24
CA ILE A 42 13.26 -10.58 1.27
C ILE A 42 12.79 -9.41 2.12
N VAL A 43 11.47 -9.20 2.13
CA VAL A 43 10.80 -8.18 2.91
C VAL A 43 9.74 -8.82 3.80
N VAL A 44 9.73 -8.45 5.07
CA VAL A 44 8.68 -8.83 6.02
C VAL A 44 7.77 -7.63 6.23
N ALA A 45 6.51 -7.74 5.80
CA ALA A 45 5.48 -6.74 6.03
C ALA A 45 4.55 -7.19 7.17
N LYS A 46 4.33 -6.29 8.13
CA LYS A 46 3.39 -6.43 9.25
C LYS A 46 2.46 -5.23 9.30
N THR A 47 1.85 -4.92 8.16
CA THR A 47 0.91 -3.81 8.02
C THR A 47 -0.50 -4.26 8.42
N SER A 48 -1.22 -3.40 9.12
CA SER A 48 -2.60 -3.61 9.55
C SER A 48 -3.49 -2.41 9.25
N TYR A 49 -4.80 -2.64 9.23
CA TYR A 49 -5.85 -1.64 9.12
C TYR A 49 -6.98 -1.95 10.11
N VAL A 50 -7.75 -0.92 10.47
CA VAL A 50 -8.98 -1.08 11.26
C VAL A 50 -10.14 -1.22 10.28
N ALA A 51 -10.85 -2.33 10.34
CA ALA A 51 -12.03 -2.57 9.50
C ALA A 51 -13.25 -1.79 10.01
N GLU A 52 -14.33 -1.75 9.23
CA GLU A 52 -15.56 -1.04 9.58
C GLU A 52 -16.19 -1.51 10.90
N ASP A 53 -15.98 -2.77 11.26
CA ASP A 53 -16.42 -3.38 12.53
C ASP A 53 -15.52 -3.01 13.73
N GLY A 54 -14.50 -2.17 13.52
CA GLY A 54 -13.53 -1.74 14.53
C GLY A 54 -12.42 -2.77 14.82
N THR A 55 -12.40 -3.92 14.14
CA THR A 55 -11.38 -4.94 14.35
C THR A 55 -10.10 -4.65 13.57
N GLU A 56 -8.95 -4.92 14.18
CA GLU A 56 -7.66 -4.82 13.49
C GLU A 56 -7.44 -6.05 12.59
N LYS A 57 -7.19 -5.81 11.29
CA LYS A 57 -6.92 -6.84 10.29
C LYS A 57 -5.58 -6.58 9.60
N ARG A 58 -4.90 -7.64 9.17
CA ARG A 58 -3.66 -7.51 8.38
C ARG A 58 -3.97 -7.29 6.91
N TYR A 59 -3.17 -6.46 6.24
CA TYR A 59 -3.22 -6.35 4.77
C TYR A 59 -2.71 -7.62 4.10
N LEU A 60 -1.61 -8.19 4.61
CA LEU A 60 -1.10 -9.49 4.19
C LEU A 60 -1.48 -10.52 5.26
N PRO A 61 -2.32 -11.53 4.96
CA PRO A 61 -2.71 -12.54 5.92
C PRO A 61 -1.51 -13.32 6.49
N GLU A 62 -1.69 -13.91 7.67
CA GLU A 62 -0.64 -14.70 8.30
C GLU A 62 -0.35 -15.98 7.50
N GLY A 63 0.93 -16.35 7.41
CA GLY A 63 1.37 -17.49 6.59
C GLY A 63 1.38 -17.23 5.09
N THR A 64 1.04 -16.01 4.63
CA THR A 64 1.07 -15.67 3.21
C THR A 64 2.42 -15.10 2.79
N LEU A 65 2.96 -15.63 1.68
CA LEU A 65 4.10 -15.09 0.96
C LEU A 65 3.62 -14.60 -0.41
N VAL A 66 4.10 -13.44 -0.84
CA VAL A 66 3.90 -12.93 -2.21
C VAL A 66 5.26 -12.89 -2.90
N LEU A 67 5.34 -13.52 -4.05
CA LEU A 67 6.47 -13.44 -4.98
C LEU A 67 6.03 -12.61 -6.17
N GLY A 68 6.89 -11.70 -6.61
CA GLY A 68 6.63 -10.85 -7.76
C GLY A 68 7.88 -10.08 -8.15
N ASN A 69 7.75 -9.29 -9.20
CA ASN A 69 8.84 -8.46 -9.71
C ASN A 69 8.50 -6.97 -9.48
N THR A 70 9.49 -6.16 -9.11
CA THR A 70 9.30 -4.71 -8.99
C THR A 70 9.04 -4.03 -10.34
N ALA A 71 9.32 -4.72 -11.45
CA ALA A 71 9.00 -4.28 -12.81
C ALA A 71 7.52 -4.42 -13.20
N ALA A 72 6.67 -5.04 -12.37
CA ALA A 72 5.24 -5.23 -12.65
C ALA A 72 4.42 -3.93 -12.74
N GLU A 73 5.00 -2.78 -12.34
CA GLU A 73 4.51 -1.41 -12.54
C GLU A 73 2.98 -1.23 -12.43
N GLY A 74 2.41 -1.59 -11.28
CA GLY A 74 0.98 -1.34 -11.01
C GLY A 74 0.60 0.13 -11.15
N ILE A 75 -0.61 0.38 -11.67
CA ILE A 75 -1.13 1.71 -11.99
C ILE A 75 -2.14 2.13 -10.91
N ARG A 76 -2.04 3.38 -10.46
CA ARG A 76 -3.05 4.03 -9.62
C ARG A 76 -4.01 4.81 -10.50
N CYS A 77 -5.19 4.25 -10.74
CA CYS A 77 -6.24 4.90 -11.49
C CYS A 77 -7.11 5.73 -10.53
N TYR A 78 -7.56 6.90 -10.99
CA TYR A 78 -8.49 7.76 -10.26
C TYR A 78 -9.67 8.10 -11.16
N GLY A 79 -10.86 7.71 -10.74
CA GLY A 79 -12.10 8.09 -11.39
C GLY A 79 -12.42 9.58 -11.21
N ALA A 80 -13.42 10.04 -11.95
CA ALA A 80 -13.91 11.41 -11.85
C ALA A 80 -14.58 11.69 -10.50
N ILE A 81 -14.38 12.90 -9.97
CA ILE A 81 -15.05 13.37 -8.76
C ILE A 81 -16.45 13.86 -9.15
N GLN A 82 -17.49 13.37 -8.47
CA GLN A 82 -18.89 13.67 -8.81
C GLN A 82 -19.48 14.83 -7.99
N ASP A 83 -18.64 15.54 -7.21
CA ASP A 83 -19.08 16.69 -6.43
C ASP A 83 -19.44 17.88 -7.34
N ALA A 84 -20.59 18.50 -7.09
CA ALA A 84 -21.06 19.63 -7.90
C ALA A 84 -20.08 20.82 -7.87
N GLN A 85 -19.42 21.07 -6.74
CA GLN A 85 -18.42 22.13 -6.63
C GLN A 85 -17.18 21.78 -7.46
N ALA A 86 -16.68 20.54 -7.35
CA ALA A 86 -15.56 20.07 -8.17
C ALA A 86 -15.87 20.19 -9.68
N LEU A 87 -17.07 19.80 -10.09
CA LEU A 87 -17.52 19.93 -11.47
C LEU A 87 -17.61 21.40 -11.92
N SER A 88 -18.09 22.30 -11.05
CA SER A 88 -18.16 23.74 -11.34
C SER A 88 -16.77 24.39 -11.47
N GLU A 89 -15.79 23.87 -10.74
CA GLU A 89 -14.37 24.29 -10.79
C GLU A 89 -13.63 23.64 -11.98
N GLY A 90 -14.29 22.76 -12.74
CA GLY A 90 -13.69 22.02 -13.86
C GLY A 90 -12.77 20.87 -13.44
N VAL A 91 -12.82 20.44 -12.19
CA VAL A 91 -12.02 19.34 -11.65
C VAL A 91 -12.67 18.01 -12.04
N VAL A 92 -12.24 17.45 -13.18
CA VAL A 92 -12.80 16.21 -13.76
C VAL A 92 -12.09 14.94 -13.32
N ALA A 93 -10.82 15.02 -12.92
CA ALA A 93 -10.06 13.89 -12.38
C ALA A 93 -9.00 14.40 -11.41
N SER A 94 -9.06 13.95 -10.16
CA SER A 94 -8.05 14.26 -9.15
C SER A 94 -7.81 13.06 -8.27
N SER A 95 -6.57 12.93 -7.78
CA SER A 95 -6.26 11.92 -6.78
C SER A 95 -7.01 12.16 -5.47
N ARG A 96 -7.21 13.43 -5.10
CA ARG A 96 -7.97 13.87 -3.92
C ARG A 96 -8.58 15.25 -4.19
N TYR A 97 -9.84 15.44 -3.81
CA TYR A 97 -10.53 16.72 -3.83
C TYR A 97 -10.88 17.13 -2.40
N PRO A 98 -10.04 17.94 -1.73
CA PRO A 98 -10.35 18.48 -0.42
C PRO A 98 -11.31 19.66 -0.57
N LYS A 99 -12.33 19.70 0.29
CA LYS A 99 -13.25 20.82 0.39
C LYS A 99 -13.55 21.15 1.85
N HIS A 100 -13.85 22.41 2.07
CA HIS A 100 -14.19 22.98 3.37
C HIS A 100 -15.44 23.82 3.22
N TRP A 101 -16.34 23.76 4.20
CA TRP A 101 -17.51 24.63 4.24
C TRP A 101 -18.03 24.83 5.66
N LEU A 102 -18.73 25.95 5.84
CA LEU A 102 -19.47 26.28 7.05
C LEU A 102 -20.96 26.14 6.78
N THR A 103 -21.68 25.41 7.63
CA THR A 103 -23.14 25.47 7.69
C THR A 103 -23.53 26.54 8.69
N VAL A 104 -24.16 27.62 8.20
CA VAL A 104 -24.60 28.76 9.01
C VAL A 104 -25.99 28.46 9.61
N GLY A 105 -26.20 28.77 10.89
CA GLY A 105 -27.46 28.52 11.62
C GLY A 105 -27.20 28.22 13.11
N ASP A 106 -28.21 27.69 13.81
CA ASP A 106 -28.14 27.33 15.23
C ASP A 106 -28.24 25.80 15.43
N PRO A 107 -27.13 25.05 15.61
CA PRO A 107 -25.75 25.51 15.72
C PRO A 107 -25.02 25.58 14.37
N ALA A 108 -24.14 26.57 14.23
CA ALA A 108 -23.20 26.63 13.13
C ALA A 108 -22.19 25.48 13.26
N ARG A 109 -21.82 24.88 12.12
CA ARG A 109 -20.86 23.77 12.09
C ARG A 109 -19.89 23.94 10.94
N GLU A 110 -18.67 23.52 11.18
CA GLU A 110 -17.58 23.53 10.21
C GLU A 110 -17.29 22.11 9.78
N PHE A 111 -17.13 21.93 8.47
CA PHE A 111 -16.87 20.63 7.88
C PHE A 111 -15.67 20.69 6.94
N THR A 112 -14.92 19.60 6.95
CA THR A 112 -13.94 19.29 5.91
C THR A 112 -14.29 17.94 5.33
N MET A 113 -14.11 17.78 4.03
CA MET A 113 -14.29 16.50 3.34
C MET A 113 -13.24 16.36 2.25
N THR A 114 -12.66 15.18 2.13
CA THR A 114 -11.80 14.84 1.00
C THR A 114 -12.46 13.73 0.20
N GLN A 115 -12.70 13.97 -1.08
CA GLN A 115 -13.23 12.95 -1.99
C GLN A 115 -12.12 12.37 -2.86
N SER A 116 -12.24 11.09 -3.18
CA SER A 116 -11.33 10.37 -4.07
C SER A 116 -12.06 9.15 -4.64
N ALA A 117 -11.71 8.73 -5.85
CA ALA A 117 -12.22 7.51 -6.48
C ALA A 117 -11.06 6.62 -6.95
N PRO A 118 -10.25 6.06 -6.04
CA PRO A 118 -9.06 5.30 -6.39
C PRO A 118 -9.38 3.86 -6.82
N LEU A 119 -8.63 3.34 -7.80
CA LEU A 119 -8.57 1.92 -8.16
C LEU A 119 -7.13 1.52 -8.46
N MET A 120 -6.61 0.53 -7.72
CA MET A 120 -5.29 -0.04 -7.98
C MET A 120 -5.43 -1.09 -9.08
N VAL A 121 -4.72 -0.91 -10.20
CA VAL A 121 -4.79 -1.80 -11.37
C VAL A 121 -3.43 -2.44 -11.61
N LEU A 122 -3.41 -3.75 -11.80
CA LEU A 122 -2.24 -4.49 -12.27
C LEU A 122 -2.41 -4.75 -13.77
N PRO A 123 -1.53 -4.23 -14.64
CA PRO A 123 -1.60 -4.49 -16.07
C PRO A 123 -1.43 -5.98 -16.40
N ASP A 124 -0.52 -6.65 -15.70
CA ASP A 124 -0.29 -8.09 -15.79
C ASP A 124 -0.35 -8.72 -14.40
N PRO A 125 -1.51 -9.29 -13.99
CA PRO A 125 -1.64 -9.95 -12.71
C PRO A 125 -0.90 -11.31 -12.63
N ASP A 126 -0.50 -11.89 -13.76
CA ASP A 126 0.15 -13.22 -13.81
C ASP A 126 1.62 -13.17 -13.34
N GLU A 127 2.20 -11.98 -13.21
CA GLU A 127 3.55 -11.79 -12.65
C GLU A 127 3.66 -12.05 -11.13
N PHE A 128 2.52 -12.28 -10.45
CA PHE A 128 2.47 -12.50 -9.01
C PHE A 128 2.09 -13.92 -8.65
N VAL A 129 2.86 -14.51 -7.74
CA VAL A 129 2.56 -15.81 -7.14
C VAL A 129 2.33 -15.64 -5.64
N VAL A 130 1.18 -16.11 -5.17
CA VAL A 130 0.83 -16.10 -3.74
C VAL A 130 0.91 -17.52 -3.19
N VAL A 131 1.69 -17.69 -2.12
CA VAL A 131 1.85 -18.97 -1.44
C VAL A 131 1.32 -18.86 -0.02
N GLN A 132 0.38 -19.72 0.34
CA GLN A 132 -0.08 -19.88 1.72
C GLN A 132 0.67 -21.04 2.37
N VAL A 133 1.53 -20.72 3.33
CA VAL A 133 2.25 -21.70 4.15
C VAL A 133 1.32 -22.15 5.28
N LYS A 134 1.18 -23.47 5.43
CA LYS A 134 0.45 -24.11 6.53
C LYS A 134 1.38 -24.48 7.67
#